data_AF-A0A522Q8A5-F1
#
_entry.id   AF-A0A522Q8A5-F1
#
_cell.length_a   1.000
_cell.length_b   1.000
_cell.length_c   1.000
_cell.angle_alpha   90.00
_cell.angle_beta   90.00
_cell.angle_gamma   90.00
#
_symmetry.space_group_name_H-M   'P 1'
#
loop_
_entity.id
_entity.type
_entity.pdbx_description
1 polymer ?
#
loop_
_entity_poly.entity_id
_entity_poly.type
_entity_poly.pdbx_seq_one_letter_code
_entity_poly.pdbx_strand_id
1 'polypeptide(L)' 'MEGVSEEYLARMRRGIVAFAMPIERLEGKFKLSQNRPPADREHVMQVLSASSRHGDRELAAAMERWAPVRR' A
#
# COMPACT_ATOMS: atom_id res chain seq x y z
N MET A 1 -22.98 8.16 26.16
CA MET A 1 -23.16 7.32 24.97
C MET A 1 -24.10 6.20 25.36
N GLU A 2 -25.38 6.33 25.01
CA GLU A 2 -26.33 5.21 25.17
C GLU A 2 -25.85 4.04 24.32
N GLY A 3 -25.78 2.85 24.91
CA GLY A 3 -25.40 1.63 24.23
C GLY A 3 -26.44 1.28 23.17
N VAL A 4 -25.97 0.83 22.00
CA VAL A 4 -26.84 0.30 20.95
C VAL A 4 -27.62 -0.90 21.50
N SER A 5 -28.93 -0.97 21.24
CA SER A 5 -29.75 -2.09 21.72
C SER A 5 -29.35 -3.41 21.06
N GLU A 6 -29.43 -4.52 21.80
CA GLU A 6 -29.13 -5.85 21.28
C GLU A 6 -30.04 -6.24 20.11
N GLU A 7 -31.30 -5.79 20.13
CA GLU A 7 -32.24 -6.01 19.04
C GLU A 7 -31.80 -5.29 17.75
N TYR A 8 -31.32 -4.05 17.88
CA TYR A 8 -30.79 -3.29 16.75
C TYR A 8 -29.55 -3.98 16.18
N LEU A 9 -28.62 -4.42 17.04
CA LEU A 9 -27.44 -5.18 16.61
C LEU A 9 -27.82 -6.51 15.95
N ALA A 10 -28.79 -7.24 16.50
CA ALA A 10 -29.28 -8.48 15.92
C ALA A 10 -29.89 -8.28 14.53
N ARG A 11 -30.65 -7.18 14.35
CA ARG A 11 -31.20 -6.81 13.04
C ARG A 11 -30.11 -6.47 12.03
N MET A 12 -29.08 -5.73 12.44
CA MET A 12 -27.94 -5.39 11.57
C MET A 12 -27.13 -6.63 11.19
N ARG A 13 -26.89 -7.55 12.13
CA ARG A 13 -26.19 -8.82 11.86
C ARG A 13 -26.88 -9.66 10.79
N ARG A 14 -28.21 -9.66 10.72
CA ARG A 14 -28.98 -10.38 9.68
C ARG A 14 -28.72 -9.85 8.26
N GLY A 15 -28.24 -8.62 8.10
CA GLY A 15 -27.89 -8.03 6.81
C GLY A 15 -26.44 -8.29 6.37
N ILE A 16 -25.63 -8.95 7.20
CA ILE A 16 -24.20 -9.18 6.93
C ILE A 16 -24.01 -10.58 6.36
N VAL A 17 -23.37 -10.66 5.20
CA VAL A 17 -22.87 -11.93 4.64
C VAL A 17 -21.39 -12.03 4.97
N ALA A 18 -21.05 -12.83 5.96
CA ALA A 18 -19.66 -13.12 6.30
C ALA A 18 -19.11 -14.18 5.33
N PHE A 19 -17.88 -13.97 4.86
CA PHE A 19 -17.13 -14.97 4.10
C PHE A 19 -15.67 -14.96 4.56
N ALA A 20 -14.97 -16.05 4.30
CA ALA A 20 -13.54 -16.18 4.50
C ALA A 20 -12.87 -16.56 3.18
N MET A 21 -11.68 -16.00 2.93
CA MET A 21 -10.85 -16.35 1.79
C MET A 21 -9.50 -16.82 2.34
N PRO A 22 -9.25 -18.14 2.40
CA PRO A 22 -7.93 -18.66 2.71
C PRO A 22 -6.91 -18.13 1.70
N ILE A 23 -5.79 -17.64 2.20
CA ILE A 23 -4.70 -17.15 1.34
C ILE A 23 -3.97 -18.37 0.77
N GLU A 24 -4.15 -18.63 -0.52
CA GLU A 24 -3.38 -19.67 -1.22
C GLU A 24 -2.02 -19.15 -1.69
N ARG A 25 -1.99 -17.91 -2.22
CA ARG A 25 -0.78 -17.26 -2.69
C ARG A 25 -0.94 -15.75 -2.70
N LEU A 26 0.13 -15.03 -2.37
CA LEU A 26 0.23 -13.59 -2.51
C LEU A 26 1.27 -13.25 -3.58
N GLU A 27 0.89 -12.45 -4.57
CA GLU A 27 1.79 -11.93 -5.59
C GLU A 27 1.83 -10.40 -5.50
N GLY A 28 3.02 -9.85 -5.21
CA GLY A 28 3.27 -8.41 -5.25
C GLY A 28 3.98 -8.00 -6.53
N LYS A 29 3.67 -6.80 -7.05
CA LYS A 29 4.39 -6.20 -8.18
C LYS A 29 4.90 -4.81 -7.78
N PHE A 30 6.21 -4.67 -7.67
CA PHE A 30 6.85 -3.39 -7.38
C PHE A 30 7.18 -2.67 -8.70
N LYS A 31 6.40 -1.65 -9.06
CA LYS A 31 6.66 -0.78 -10.22
C LYS A 31 7.37 0.49 -9.75
N LEU A 32 8.69 0.45 -9.75
CA LEU A 32 9.56 1.47 -9.15
C LEU A 32 10.58 2.00 -10.16
N SER A 33 10.18 2.06 -11.44
CA SER A 33 11.01 2.53 -12.55
C SER A 33 12.34 1.77 -12.72
N GLN A 34 12.38 0.48 -12.35
CA GLN A 34 13.60 -0.34 -12.42
C GLN A 34 14.13 -0.53 -13.85
N ASN A 35 13.28 -0.28 -14.86
CA ASN A 35 13.62 -0.33 -16.28
C ASN A 35 14.19 1.00 -16.84
N ARG A 36 14.41 2.01 -16.00
CA ARG A 36 14.98 3.30 -16.40
C ARG A 36 16.49 3.37 -16.13
N PRO A 37 17.24 4.23 -16.85
CA PRO A 37 18.63 4.52 -16.54
C PRO A 37 18.82 4.95 -15.07
N PRO A 38 19.99 4.69 -14.45
CA PRO A 38 20.25 5.07 -13.06
C PRO A 38 20.01 6.56 -12.78
N ALA A 39 20.46 7.45 -13.67
CA ALA A 39 20.30 8.90 -13.52
C ALA A 39 18.82 9.32 -13.41
N ASP A 40 17.95 8.76 -14.25
CA ASP A 40 16.52 9.05 -14.21
C ASP A 40 15.89 8.59 -12.88
N ARG A 41 16.30 7.42 -12.38
CA ARG A 41 15.80 6.87 -11.13
C ARG A 41 16.24 7.70 -9.94
N GLU A 42 17.51 8.10 -9.90
CA GLU A 42 18.08 8.97 -8.88
C GLU A 42 17.38 10.33 -8.86
N HIS A 43 17.14 10.92 -10.03
CA HIS A 43 16.45 12.20 -10.13
C HIS A 43 15.00 12.11 -9.63
N VAL A 44 14.27 11.06 -10.02
CA VAL A 44 12.90 10.83 -9.54
C VAL A 44 12.87 10.63 -8.02
N MET A 45 13.80 9.86 -7.45
CA MET A 45 13.91 9.68 -6.00
C MET A 45 14.15 11.00 -5.28
N GLN A 46 15.06 11.84 -5.79
CA GLN A 46 15.36 13.15 -5.21
C GLN A 46 14.10 14.04 -5.18
N VAL A 47 13.42 14.19 -6.31
CA VAL A 47 12.23 15.03 -6.42
C VAL A 47 11.11 14.52 -5.51
N LEU A 48 10.86 13.21 -5.50
CA LEU A 48 9.81 12.61 -4.68
C LEU A 48 10.11 12.71 -3.18
N SER A 49 11.37 12.60 -2.77
CA SER A 49 11.78 12.72 -1.37
C SER A 49 11.53 14.12 -0.80
N ALA A 50 11.62 15.15 -1.64
CA ALA A 50 11.36 16.55 -1.28
C ALA A 50 9.88 16.96 -1.35
N SER A 51 8.99 16.08 -1.83
CA SER A 51 7.57 16.40 -1.98
C SER A 51 6.88 16.58 -0.63
N SER A 52 5.91 17.51 -0.56
CA SER A 52 5.04 17.70 0.60
C SER A 52 4.04 16.55 0.78
N ARG A 53 3.77 15.79 -0.27
CA ARG A 53 2.83 14.66 -0.24
C ARG A 53 3.49 13.44 0.40
N HIS A 54 2.80 12.84 1.37
CA HIS A 54 3.30 11.67 2.08
C HIS A 54 3.60 10.49 1.13
N GLY A 55 2.67 10.16 0.23
CA GLY A 55 2.82 9.04 -0.70
C GLY A 55 4.00 9.18 -1.67
N ASP A 56 4.40 10.40 -2.02
CA ASP A 56 5.58 10.62 -2.87
C ASP A 56 6.86 10.26 -2.10
N ARG A 57 6.95 10.67 -0.83
CA ARG A 57 8.09 10.32 0.03
C ARG A 57 8.16 8.82 0.32
N GLU A 58 7.02 8.17 0.52
CA GLU A 58 6.95 6.70 0.65
C GLU A 58 7.41 5.99 -0.64
N LEU A 59 7.03 6.52 -1.81
CA LEU A 59 7.46 5.98 -3.09
C LEU A 59 8.99 6.11 -3.26
N ALA A 60 9.58 7.26 -2.92
CA ALA A 60 11.03 7.44 -2.95
C ALA A 60 11.75 6.42 -2.06
N ALA A 61 11.25 6.20 -0.83
CA ALA A 61 11.80 5.20 0.09
C ALA A 61 11.64 3.77 -0.44
N ALA A 62 10.54 3.47 -1.13
CA ALA A 62 10.35 2.17 -1.79
C ALA A 62 11.33 1.98 -2.96
N MET A 63 11.55 3.01 -3.79
CA MET A 63 12.50 2.98 -4.90
C MET A 63 13.93 2.70 -4.43
N GLU A 64 14.32 3.26 -3.28
CA GLU A 64 15.61 2.97 -2.62
C GLU A 64 15.67 1.52 -2.11
N ARG A 65 14.66 1.11 -1.32
CA ARG A 65 14.58 -0.24 -0.72
C ARG A 65 14.68 -1.37 -1.75
N TRP A 66 14.07 -1.17 -2.91
CA TRP A 66 13.98 -2.18 -3.98
C TRP A 66 14.88 -1.85 -5.17
N ALA A 67 15.92 -1.03 -4.96
CA ALA A 67 16.93 -0.81 -5.98
C ALA A 67 17.61 -2.14 -6.35
N PRO A 68 17.86 -2.40 -7.65
CA PRO A 68 18.57 -3.60 -8.06
C PRO A 68 19.97 -3.58 -7.47
N VAL A 69 20.39 -4.70 -6.88
CA VAL A 69 21.75 -4.90 -6.35
C VAL A 69 22.75 -4.64 -7.48
N ARG A 70 23.65 -3.67 -7.31
CA ARG A 70 24.82 -3.52 -8.19
C ARG A 70 25.66 -4.80 -8.02
N ARG A 71 25.68 -5.67 -9.04
CA ARG A 71 26.67 -6.74 -9.15
C ARG A 71 28.00 -6.16 -9.60
#